data_AF-A0A6J7QWL3-F1
#
_entry.id   AF-A0A6J7QWL3-F1
#
_cell.length_a   1.000
_cell.length_b   1.000
_cell.length_c   1.000
_cell.angle_alpha   90.00
_cell.angle_beta   90.00
_cell.angle_gamma   90.00
#
_symmetry.space_group_name_H-M   'P 1'
#
loop_
_entity.id
_entity.type
_entity.pdbx_description
1 polymer ?
#
loop_
_entity_poly.entity_id
_entity_poly.type
_entity_poly.pdbx_seq_one_letter_code
_entity_poly.pdbx_strand_id
1 'polypeptide(L)'
;MVSLGKNAYVYKMQALILGGLLGTVGGIVWAVAKQSVQPDNFVPDVTFFSYTILLLGGAARVFGPIVGAIIFWFLLVFVGEFLNQLIAAGWITFLLPTDVGPIRFILVGLGLMGLMIFRPQGIFGDKRELALDAR
;
A
#
# COMPACT_ATOMS: atom_id res chain seq x y z
N MET A 1 26.79 15.58 6.32
CA MET A 1 26.55 15.11 7.72
C MET A 1 27.79 14.57 8.42
N VAL A 2 28.88 14.21 7.71
CA VAL A 2 30.17 13.84 8.35
C VAL A 2 30.87 15.04 9.02
N SER A 3 30.49 16.29 8.66
CA SER A 3 31.07 17.52 9.22
C SER A 3 30.56 17.93 10.62
N LEU A 4 29.57 17.24 11.21
CA LEU A 4 28.97 17.62 12.51
C LEU A 4 29.30 16.64 13.67
N GLY A 5 30.21 15.66 13.46
CA GLY A 5 30.64 14.74 14.52
C GLY A 5 29.58 13.74 15.01
N LYS A 6 28.35 13.74 14.45
CA LYS A 6 27.29 12.78 14.79
C LYS A 6 27.41 11.52 13.94
N ASN A 7 27.41 10.36 14.58
CA ASN A 7 27.47 9.08 13.89
C ASN A 7 26.15 8.78 13.13
N ALA A 8 26.14 9.04 11.82
CA ALA A 8 24.99 8.77 10.95
C ALA A 8 24.67 7.26 10.83
N TYR A 9 25.67 6.39 11.03
CA TYR A 9 25.46 4.93 11.01
C TYR A 9 24.55 4.48 12.15
N VAL A 10 24.76 5.00 13.36
CA VAL A 10 23.94 4.67 14.54
C VAL A 10 22.49 5.14 14.35
N TYR A 11 22.30 6.33 13.78
CA TYR A 11 20.96 6.85 13.52
C TYR A 11 20.19 6.01 12.48
N LYS A 12 20.87 5.56 11.42
CA LYS A 12 20.28 4.65 10.43
C LYS A 12 19.95 3.28 11.03
N MET A 13 20.83 2.76 11.89
CA MET A 13 20.58 1.48 12.57
C MET A 13 19.39 1.56 13.52
N GLN A 14 19.25 2.65 14.29
CA GLN A 14 18.08 2.87 15.14
C GLN A 14 16.78 2.92 14.32
N ALA A 15 16.78 3.63 13.19
CA ALA A 15 15.62 3.68 12.29
C ALA A 15 15.28 2.28 11.73
N LEU A 16 16.28 1.49 11.33
CA LEU A 16 16.06 0.12 10.84
C LEU A 16 15.49 -0.80 11.91
N ILE A 17 16.04 -0.75 13.13
CA ILE A 17 15.59 -1.59 14.25
C ILE A 17 14.15 -1.23 14.63
N LEU A 18 13.83 0.06 14.74
CA LEU A 18 12.47 0.53 15.04
C LEU A 18 11.48 0.12 13.95
N GLY A 19 11.84 0.29 12.67
CA GLY A 19 11.02 -0.16 11.55
C GLY A 19 10.81 -1.68 11.53
N GLY A 20 11.86 -2.46 11.78
CA GLY A 20 11.80 -3.93 11.85
C GLY A 20 10.94 -4.42 13.01
N LEU A 21 11.03 -3.79 14.19
CA LEU A 21 10.18 -4.11 15.34
C LEU A 21 8.70 -3.87 15.03
N LEU A 22 8.36 -2.69 14.49
CA LEU A 22 6.98 -2.36 14.12
C LEU A 22 6.44 -3.30 13.03
N GLY A 23 7.26 -3.62 12.02
CA GLY A 23 6.91 -4.59 10.98
C GLY A 23 6.67 -5.99 11.54
N THR A 24 7.49 -6.42 12.51
CA THR A 24 7.34 -7.73 13.17
C THR A 24 6.03 -7.78 13.96
N VAL A 25 5.71 -6.73 14.73
CA VAL A 25 4.43 -6.65 15.46
C VAL A 25 3.25 -6.71 14.50
N GLY A 26 3.31 -5.99 13.37
CA GLY A 26 2.29 -6.05 12.32
C GLY A 26 2.13 -7.46 11.73
N GLY A 27 3.25 -8.14 11.45
CA GLY A 27 3.26 -9.50 10.95
C GLY A 27 2.65 -10.52 11.93
N ILE A 28 2.91 -10.38 13.23
CA ILE A 28 2.32 -11.22 14.27
C ILE A 28 0.79 -11.03 14.29
N VAL A 29 0.32 -9.78 14.31
CA VAL A 29 -1.13 -9.48 14.28
C VAL A 29 -1.79 -10.06 13.04
N TRP A 30 -1.14 -9.92 11.88
CA TRP A 30 -1.65 -10.45 10.62
C TRP A 30 -1.72 -11.99 10.61
N ALA A 31 -0.69 -12.68 11.12
CA ALA A 31 -0.69 -14.13 11.24
C ALA A 31 -1.79 -14.63 12.20
N VAL A 32 -1.98 -13.96 13.33
CA VAL A 32 -3.05 -14.28 14.29
C VAL A 32 -4.44 -14.07 13.67
N ALA A 33 -4.64 -12.97 12.95
CA ALA A 33 -5.91 -12.65 12.30
C ALA A 33 -6.33 -13.69 11.24
N LYS A 34 -5.37 -14.34 10.59
CA LYS A 34 -5.64 -15.37 9.57
C LYS A 34 -6.03 -16.73 10.14
N GLN A 35 -5.77 -17.00 11.43
CA GLN A 35 -6.05 -18.25 12.19
C GLN A 35 -5.49 -19.57 11.61
N SER A 36 -5.18 -19.61 10.32
CA SER A 36 -4.57 -20.74 9.59
C SER A 36 -3.39 -20.23 8.76
N VAL A 37 -2.20 -20.76 9.06
CA VAL A 37 -0.96 -20.46 8.34
C VAL A 37 -0.91 -21.40 7.13
N GLN A 38 -1.55 -20.97 6.05
CA GLN A 38 -1.60 -21.73 4.79
C GLN A 38 -0.61 -21.13 3.78
N PRO A 39 0.13 -21.93 2.99
CA PRO A 39 1.13 -21.43 2.05
C PRO A 39 0.58 -20.39 1.06
N ASP A 40 -0.67 -20.55 0.64
CA ASP A 40 -1.38 -19.62 -0.25
C ASP A 40 -1.53 -18.20 0.34
N ASN A 41 -1.51 -18.05 1.66
CA ASN A 41 -1.57 -16.72 2.27
C ASN A 41 -0.22 -15.99 2.22
N PHE A 42 0.90 -16.69 2.01
CA PHE A 42 2.27 -16.12 2.02
C PHE A 42 2.81 -15.81 0.62
N VAL A 43 1.91 -15.67 -0.35
CA VAL A 43 2.20 -15.10 -1.68
C VAL A 43 2.66 -13.64 -1.49
N PRO A 44 3.51 -13.07 -2.37
CA PRO A 44 4.07 -11.71 -2.22
C PRO A 44 3.07 -10.53 -2.25
N ASP A 45 1.79 -10.75 -1.96
CA ASP A 45 0.72 -9.75 -1.96
C ASP A 45 1.02 -8.59 -1.00
N VAL A 46 1.45 -8.90 0.22
CA VAL A 46 1.75 -7.90 1.26
C VAL A 46 2.87 -6.96 0.81
N THR A 47 3.89 -7.50 0.16
CA THR A 47 5.02 -6.72 -0.37
C THR A 47 4.57 -5.81 -1.51
N PHE A 48 3.76 -6.32 -2.43
CA PHE A 48 3.20 -5.52 -3.51
C PHE A 48 2.33 -4.37 -2.97
N PHE A 49 1.41 -4.67 -2.05
CA PHE A 49 0.57 -3.65 -1.44
C PHE A 49 1.39 -2.60 -0.69
N SER A 50 2.45 -3.02 0.00
CA SER A 50 3.36 -2.08 0.69
C SER A 50 4.04 -1.13 -0.29
N TYR A 51 4.55 -1.64 -1.42
CA TYR A 51 5.11 -0.78 -2.47
C TYR A 51 4.07 0.16 -3.08
N THR A 52 2.86 -0.33 -3.36
CA THR A 52 1.80 0.51 -3.92
C THR A 52 1.38 1.62 -2.95
N ILE A 53 1.28 1.31 -1.65
CA ILE A 53 1.00 2.28 -0.59
C ILE A 53 2.08 3.37 -0.53
N LEU A 54 3.36 2.98 -0.59
CA LEU A 54 4.48 3.92 -0.59
C LEU A 54 4.48 4.81 -1.83
N LEU A 55 4.23 4.23 -3.01
CA LEU A 55 4.16 4.97 -4.27
C LEU A 55 2.99 5.96 -4.28
N LEU A 56 1.82 5.55 -3.78
CA LEU A 56 0.62 6.38 -3.75
C LEU A 56 0.73 7.56 -2.76
N GLY A 57 1.35 7.31 -1.62
CA GLY A 57 1.61 8.32 -0.59
C GLY A 57 2.71 9.34 -0.95
N GLY A 58 3.65 8.93 -1.80
CA GLY A 58 4.86 9.67 -2.14
C GLY A 58 6.06 9.12 -1.39
N ALA A 59 7.03 8.57 -2.13
CA ALA A 59 8.17 7.81 -1.59
C ALA A 59 9.10 8.62 -0.66
N ALA A 60 9.07 9.96 -0.72
CA ALA A 60 10.04 10.84 -0.07
C ALA A 60 9.53 11.55 1.20
N ARG A 61 8.29 11.30 1.65
CA ARG A 61 7.72 12.00 2.82
C ARG A 61 7.37 11.04 3.95
N VAL A 62 7.69 11.46 5.19
CA VAL A 62 7.43 10.68 6.43
C VAL A 62 5.95 10.32 6.62
N PHE A 63 5.04 11.19 6.16
CA PHE A 63 3.58 10.94 6.22
C PHE A 63 3.01 10.24 4.98
N GLY A 64 3.83 10.04 3.93
CA GLY A 64 3.43 9.37 2.70
C GLY A 64 2.83 7.98 2.95
N PRO A 65 3.52 7.07 3.67
CA PRO A 65 3.01 5.71 3.92
C PRO A 65 1.65 5.69 4.62
N ILE A 66 1.40 6.63 5.54
CA ILE A 66 0.15 6.69 6.32
C ILE A 66 -1.03 7.06 5.41
N VAL A 67 -0.88 8.14 4.64
CA VAL A 67 -1.94 8.58 3.72
C VAL A 67 -2.13 7.56 2.59
N GLY A 68 -1.02 7.02 2.09
CA GLY A 68 -1.04 5.94 1.10
C GLY A 68 -1.85 4.74 1.56
N ALA A 69 -1.65 4.32 2.82
CA ALA A 69 -2.37 3.19 3.41
C ALA A 69 -3.87 3.49 3.56
N ILE A 70 -4.22 4.69 4.04
CA ILE A 70 -5.62 5.10 4.21
C ILE A 70 -6.36 5.05 2.87
N ILE A 71 -5.75 5.58 1.81
CA ILE A 71 -6.41 5.70 0.51
C ILE A 71 -6.44 4.36 -0.21
N PHE A 72 -5.35 3.59 -0.14
CA PHE A 72 -5.32 2.23 -0.67
C PHE A 72 -6.41 1.37 -0.04
N TRP A 73 -6.53 1.38 1.29
CA TRP A 73 -7.57 0.62 1.98
C TRP A 73 -8.97 1.16 1.71
N PHE A 74 -9.14 2.48 1.67
CA PHE A 74 -10.42 3.10 1.30
C PHE A 74 -10.89 2.65 -0.08
N LEU A 75 -10.01 2.70 -1.09
CA LEU A 75 -10.33 2.25 -2.45
C LEU A 75 -10.64 0.75 -2.49
N LEU A 76 -9.86 -0.07 -1.78
CA LEU A 76 -10.10 -1.51 -1.68
C LEU A 76 -11.51 -1.81 -1.15
N VAL A 77 -11.89 -1.19 -0.03
CA VAL A 77 -13.20 -1.40 0.59
C VAL A 77 -14.30 -0.80 -0.27
N PHE A 78 -14.13 0.43 -0.75
CA PHE A 78 -15.12 1.14 -1.54
C PHE A 78 -15.47 0.37 -2.82
N VAL A 79 -14.48 -0.08 -3.58
CA VAL A 79 -14.72 -0.85 -4.82
C VAL A 79 -15.36 -2.20 -4.50
N GLY A 80 -14.93 -2.87 -3.43
CA GLY A 80 -15.53 -4.14 -3.01
C GLY A 80 -17.00 -4.01 -2.64
N GLU A 81 -17.33 -3.04 -1.77
CA GLU A 81 -18.69 -2.78 -1.33
C GLU A 81 -19.57 -2.28 -2.47
N PHE A 82 -19.04 -1.42 -3.34
CA PHE A 82 -19.77 -0.93 -4.51
C PHE A 82 -20.13 -2.07 -5.47
N LEU A 83 -19.20 -2.99 -5.73
CA LEU A 83 -19.47 -4.19 -6.53
C LEU A 83 -20.51 -5.10 -5.86
N ASN A 84 -20.39 -5.34 -4.56
CA ASN A 84 -21.36 -6.15 -3.81
C ASN A 84 -22.77 -5.53 -3.86
N GLN A 85 -22.88 -4.22 -3.74
CA GLN A 85 -24.17 -3.51 -3.84
C GLN A 85 -24.76 -3.60 -5.25
N LEU A 86 -23.93 -3.51 -6.31
CA LEU A 86 -24.38 -3.67 -7.69
C LEU A 86 -24.88 -5.08 -8.01
N ILE A 87 -24.24 -6.10 -7.45
CA ILE A 87 -24.68 -7.49 -7.55
C ILE A 87 -25.98 -7.68 -6.79
N ALA A 88 -26.08 -7.16 -5.56
CA ALA A 88 -27.30 -7.22 -4.74
C ALA A 88 -28.48 -6.47 -5.37
N ALA A 89 -28.21 -5.38 -6.11
CA ALA A 89 -29.22 -4.63 -6.86
C ALA A 89 -29.68 -5.34 -8.15
N GLY A 90 -29.06 -6.47 -8.53
CA GLY A 90 -29.43 -7.25 -9.70
C GLY A 90 -28.94 -6.69 -11.04
N TRP A 91 -28.02 -5.72 -11.03
CA TRP A 91 -27.47 -5.11 -12.25
C TRP A 91 -26.41 -5.99 -12.91
N ILE A 92 -25.78 -6.87 -12.13
CA ILE A 92 -24.74 -7.79 -12.59
C ILE A 92 -25.15 -9.22 -12.22
N THR A 93 -25.78 -9.93 -13.16
CA THR A 93 -26.32 -11.30 -12.97
C THR A 93 -25.36 -12.40 -13.43
N PHE A 94 -24.21 -12.04 -14.03
CA PHE A 94 -23.20 -12.97 -14.55
C PHE A 94 -22.07 -13.28 -13.53
N LEU A 95 -21.85 -12.43 -12.52
CA LEU A 95 -20.79 -12.62 -11.53
C LEU A 95 -21.33 -13.25 -10.25
N LEU A 96 -20.72 -14.36 -9.83
CA LEU A 96 -21.01 -14.96 -8.53
C LEU A 96 -20.37 -14.10 -7.42
N PRO A 97 -20.95 -14.06 -6.20
CA PRO A 97 -20.35 -13.37 -5.06
C PRO A 97 -18.92 -13.86 -4.73
N THR A 98 -18.56 -15.08 -5.13
CA THR A 98 -17.22 -15.66 -4.98
C THR A 98 -16.17 -15.00 -5.87
N ASP A 99 -16.56 -14.46 -7.03
CA ASP A 99 -15.64 -13.89 -8.02
C ASP A 99 -15.33 -12.42 -7.74
N VAL A 100 -16.08 -11.81 -6.81
CA VAL A 100 -15.92 -10.41 -6.40
C VAL A 100 -14.54 -10.16 -5.78
N GLY A 101 -13.99 -11.14 -5.06
CA GLY A 101 -12.67 -11.02 -4.42
C GLY A 101 -11.56 -10.71 -5.44
N PRO A 102 -11.30 -11.60 -6.41
CA PRO A 102 -10.32 -11.38 -7.48
C PRO A 102 -10.60 -10.12 -8.30
N ILE A 103 -11.87 -9.87 -8.67
CA ILE A 103 -12.26 -8.72 -9.50
C ILE A 103 -12.02 -7.40 -8.78
N ARG A 104 -12.29 -7.34 -7.47
CA ARG A 104 -11.98 -6.18 -6.64
C ARG A 104 -10.49 -5.84 -6.69
N PHE A 105 -9.60 -6.83 -6.57
CA PHE A 105 -8.15 -6.59 -6.65
C PHE A 105 -7.72 -6.11 -8.03
N ILE A 106 -8.30 -6.64 -9.12
CA ILE A 106 -8.01 -6.20 -10.48
C ILE A 106 -8.47 -4.75 -10.69
N LEU A 107 -9.71 -4.42 -10.32
CA LEU A 107 -10.25 -3.07 -10.50
C LEU A 107 -9.52 -2.04 -9.63
N VAL A 108 -9.18 -2.40 -8.39
CA VAL A 108 -8.39 -1.52 -7.53
C VAL A 108 -6.98 -1.36 -8.08
N GLY A 109 -6.34 -2.44 -8.53
CA GLY A 109 -5.03 -2.36 -9.21
C GLY A 109 -5.06 -1.44 -10.43
N LEU A 110 -6.08 -1.54 -11.28
CA LEU A 110 -6.30 -0.64 -12.41
C LEU A 110 -6.58 0.80 -11.99
N GLY A 111 -7.39 1.01 -10.95
CA GLY A 111 -7.64 2.33 -10.38
C GLY A 111 -6.38 2.98 -9.85
N LEU A 112 -5.51 2.19 -9.22
CA LEU A 112 -4.22 2.64 -8.69
C LEU A 112 -3.22 2.92 -9.81
N MET A 113 -3.16 2.08 -10.85
CA MET A 113 -2.38 2.35 -12.07
C MET A 113 -2.84 3.65 -12.75
N GLY A 114 -4.16 3.86 -12.85
CA GLY A 114 -4.72 5.10 -13.36
C GLY A 114 -4.30 6.31 -12.52
N LEU A 115 -4.38 6.21 -11.19
CA LEU A 115 -3.94 7.28 -10.29
C LEU A 115 -2.45 7.59 -10.47
N MET A 116 -1.61 6.57 -10.66
CA MET A 116 -0.18 6.72 -10.93
C MET A 116 0.07 7.39 -12.28
N ILE A 117 -0.72 7.12 -13.31
CA ILE A 117 -0.61 7.77 -14.63
C ILE A 117 -1.03 9.24 -14.56
N PHE A 118 -2.16 9.54 -13.93
CA PHE A 118 -2.69 10.91 -13.87
C PHE A 118 -2.02 11.79 -12.81
N ARG A 119 -1.44 11.19 -11.77
CA ARG A 119 -0.64 11.86 -10.72
C ARG A 119 0.57 11.01 -10.30
N PRO A 120 1.64 10.96 -11.12
CA PRO A 120 2.82 10.11 -10.88
C PRO A 120 3.64 10.49 -9.64
N GLN A 121 3.33 11.61 -9.00
CA GLN A 121 4.02 12.07 -7.80
C GLN A 121 3.38 11.55 -6.52
N GLY A 122 2.23 10.85 -6.60
CA GLY A 122 1.39 10.55 -5.44
C GLY A 122 0.67 11.78 -4.93
N ILE A 123 -0.07 11.65 -3.82
CA ILE A 123 -0.91 12.74 -3.30
C ILE A 123 -0.10 13.88 -2.67
N PHE A 124 1.06 13.56 -2.11
CA PHE A 124 1.97 14.52 -1.49
C PHE A 124 3.28 14.70 -2.27
N GLY A 125 3.34 14.29 -3.52
CA GLY A 125 4.54 14.44 -4.34
C GLY A 125 4.92 15.88 -4.59
N ASP A 126 6.20 16.19 -4.36
CA ASP A 126 6.77 17.50 -4.64
C ASP A 126 7.45 17.48 -6.02
N LYS A 127 7.02 18.39 -6.91
CA LYS A 127 7.61 18.54 -8.27
C LYS A 127 9.11 18.85 -8.23
N ARG A 128 9.62 19.32 -7.10
CA ARG A 128 11.00 19.78 -6.91
C ARG A 128 12.02 18.67 -6.66
N GLU A 129 11.62 17.52 -6.12
CA GLU A 129 12.56 16.41 -5.89
C GLU A 129 12.83 15.59 -7.17
N LEU A 130 11.82 15.46 -8.04
CA LEU A 130 11.97 14.87 -9.38
C LEU A 130 12.96 15.64 -10.29
N ALA A 131 13.15 16.93 -10.05
CA ALA A 131 14.07 17.76 -10.82
C ALA A 131 15.54 17.68 -10.35
N LEU A 132 15.79 17.16 -9.13
CA LEU A 132 17.14 17.02 -8.56
C LEU A 132 17.79 15.67 -8.91
N ASP A 133 17.00 14.61 -9.15
CA ASP A 133 17.51 13.28 -9.54
C ASP A 133 17.80 13.17 -11.05
N ALA A 134 17.44 14.20 -11.84
CA ALA A 134 17.65 14.26 -13.28
C ALA A 134 18.94 15.00 -13.70
N ARG A 135 19.83 15.33 -12.76
CA ARG A 135 21.09 16.04 -13.02
C ARG A 135 22.24 15.41 -12.25
#